data_AF-A0A0M8N4H6-F1
#
_entry.id   AF-A0A0M8N4H6-F1
#
_cell.length_a   1.000
_cell.length_b   1.000
_cell.length_c   1.000
_cell.angle_alpha   90.00
_cell.angle_beta   90.00
_cell.angle_gamma   90.00
#
_symmetry.space_group_name_H-M   'P 1'
#
loop_
_entity.id
_entity.type
_entity.pdbx_description
1 polymer ?
#
loop_
_entity_poly.entity_id
_entity_poly.type
_entity_poly.pdbx_seq_one_letter_code
_entity_poly.pdbx_strand_id
1 'polypeptide(L)'
;MDGEYCQIHIDISKGKEGFQIFSKGGKDSTEDRRALQEFVFDSLRIGQPSCPIKTECILEGELLVYSDQEQKVLPFHHIRNHVTRRGRLINADYDSRPRPGEHLMIVYYDILLLDGESLLNTKHSQRFELLKRTIHCSRGRAEIVPRQIIDTGHEFGASSLRNAFEKIIHAKGEGLVLKADLPYFNFNNKHLPFTGRCIKLKKEYIGNFGDVGDFAVVGAGFNPQKAKSYDIPNLKWTHFFIGCLDNREEVKRWGVKPKFTIVNEIELNATMIKAFIAHGGIESVPEAENDRTIFRRNRSIEVNASLFTAFSDPPIFDVRCFGFEKMADTGFWGLRFPTATKIHFDRDFTDAISFDELQELAEEATSAPEMEDSQENLKWITKLEAADPRGVAVDALTQETTTTGPSPSPGKFSPASASCPSTSRHHAATAN
;
A
#
# COMPACT_ATOMS: atom_id res chain seq x y z
N MET A 1 0.66 3.51 -12.38
CA MET A 1 0.69 4.97 -12.14
C MET A 1 0.29 5.18 -10.71
N ASP A 2 0.86 6.17 -10.06
CA ASP A 2 0.72 6.37 -8.63
C ASP A 2 0.56 7.87 -8.36
N GLY A 3 -0.69 8.33 -8.28
CA GLY A 3 -1.03 9.74 -8.34
C GLY A 3 -2.29 10.09 -7.56
N GLU A 4 -2.86 11.24 -7.87
CA GLU A 4 -4.17 11.65 -7.36
C GLU A 4 -5.24 11.58 -8.45
N TYR A 5 -6.38 10.97 -8.11
CA TYR A 5 -7.56 11.00 -8.97
C TYR A 5 -8.02 12.45 -9.28
N CYS A 6 -8.32 12.68 -10.56
CA CYS A 6 -8.94 13.88 -11.09
C CYS A 6 -10.13 13.53 -11.98
N GLN A 7 -11.29 14.10 -11.67
CA GLN A 7 -12.39 14.20 -12.63
C GLN A 7 -12.46 15.63 -13.14
N ILE A 8 -12.31 15.81 -14.45
CA ILE A 8 -12.24 17.12 -15.08
C ILE A 8 -13.52 17.36 -15.85
N HIS A 9 -14.17 18.48 -15.54
CA HIS A 9 -15.35 18.97 -16.22
C HIS A 9 -14.97 20.19 -17.03
N ILE A 10 -15.38 20.21 -18.30
CA ILE A 10 -15.09 21.30 -19.21
C ILE A 10 -16.37 21.66 -19.95
N ASP A 11 -16.76 22.92 -19.86
CA ASP A 11 -17.85 23.52 -20.63
C ASP A 11 -17.28 24.70 -21.44
N ILE A 12 -17.06 24.50 -22.74
CA ILE A 12 -16.42 25.52 -23.58
C ILE A 12 -17.32 26.74 -23.79
N SER A 13 -18.64 26.60 -23.62
CA SER A 13 -19.59 27.70 -23.74
C SER A 13 -19.43 28.75 -22.62
N LYS A 14 -18.85 28.34 -21.48
CA LYS A 14 -18.59 29.19 -20.31
C LYS A 14 -17.16 29.77 -20.28
N GLY A 15 -16.36 29.54 -21.32
CA GLY A 15 -14.98 30.01 -21.38
C GLY A 15 -14.14 29.48 -20.19
N LYS A 16 -13.40 30.37 -19.50
CA LYS A 16 -12.54 29.98 -18.38
C LYS A 16 -13.29 29.45 -17.15
N GLU A 17 -14.54 29.87 -16.95
CA GLU A 17 -15.37 29.43 -15.82
C GLU A 17 -15.94 28.03 -16.03
N GLY A 18 -15.83 27.49 -17.25
CA GLY A 18 -16.27 26.13 -17.58
C GLY A 18 -15.29 25.03 -17.17
N PHE A 19 -14.12 25.35 -16.61
CA PHE A 19 -13.12 24.36 -16.20
C PHE A 19 -13.20 24.07 -14.70
N GLN A 20 -13.46 22.81 -14.35
CA GLN A 20 -13.49 22.35 -12.96
C GLN A 20 -12.77 21.02 -12.78
N ILE A 21 -12.12 20.84 -11.63
CA ILE A 21 -11.45 19.60 -11.25
C ILE A 21 -12.01 19.11 -9.91
N PHE A 22 -12.57 17.91 -9.90
CA PHE A 22 -13.04 17.25 -8.69
C PHE A 22 -12.06 16.18 -8.23
N SER A 23 -11.84 16.15 -6.92
CA SER A 23 -11.07 15.12 -6.23
C SER A 23 -11.88 13.81 -6.08
N LYS A 24 -11.22 12.74 -5.65
CA LYS A 24 -11.86 11.42 -5.40
C LYS A 24 -13.06 11.50 -4.44
N GLY A 25 -13.02 12.43 -3.49
CA GLY A 25 -14.11 12.66 -2.53
C GLY A 25 -15.26 13.51 -3.07
N GLY A 26 -15.25 13.88 -4.36
CA GLY A 26 -16.25 14.75 -4.98
C GLY A 26 -16.11 16.23 -4.64
N LYS A 27 -15.04 16.63 -3.92
CA LYS A 27 -14.77 18.02 -3.58
C LYS A 27 -14.12 18.73 -4.77
N ASP A 28 -14.60 19.93 -5.07
CA ASP A 28 -13.96 20.85 -6.02
C ASP A 28 -12.54 21.21 -5.53
N SER A 29 -11.57 20.98 -6.40
CA SER A 29 -10.13 21.14 -6.20
C SER A 29 -9.49 21.95 -7.33
N THR A 30 -10.29 22.73 -8.06
CA THR A 30 -9.86 23.49 -9.25
C THR A 30 -8.77 24.50 -8.90
N GLU A 31 -8.93 25.23 -7.79
CA GLU A 31 -7.94 26.20 -7.33
C GLU A 31 -6.62 25.52 -6.94
N ASP A 32 -6.72 24.42 -6.20
CA ASP A 32 -5.59 23.64 -5.69
C ASP A 32 -4.73 23.07 -6.84
N ARG A 33 -5.35 22.80 -8.01
CA ARG A 33 -4.77 22.12 -9.18
C ARG A 33 -4.73 22.98 -10.44
N ARG A 34 -4.81 24.31 -10.30
CA ARG A 34 -4.89 25.26 -11.43
C ARG A 34 -3.76 25.11 -12.45
N ALA A 35 -2.57 24.69 -12.02
CA ALA A 35 -1.42 24.49 -12.90
C ALA A 35 -1.64 23.42 -13.99
N LEU A 36 -2.64 22.54 -13.84
CA LEU A 36 -3.02 21.59 -14.90
C LEU A 36 -3.83 22.22 -16.03
N GLN A 37 -4.47 23.38 -15.81
CA GLN A 37 -5.46 23.93 -16.73
C GLN A 37 -4.92 24.10 -18.15
N GLU A 38 -3.71 24.64 -18.27
CA GLU A 38 -3.03 24.85 -19.56
C GLU A 38 -2.78 23.53 -20.28
N PHE A 39 -2.22 22.53 -19.60
CA PHE A 39 -1.95 21.22 -20.19
C PHE A 39 -3.22 20.49 -20.61
N VAL A 40 -4.29 20.62 -19.83
CA VAL A 40 -5.60 20.05 -20.20
C VAL A 40 -6.15 20.76 -21.44
N PHE A 41 -6.11 22.09 -21.48
CA PHE A 41 -6.61 22.87 -22.62
C PHE A 41 -5.84 22.56 -23.90
N ASP A 42 -4.52 22.47 -23.81
CA ASP A 42 -3.65 22.10 -24.93
C ASP A 42 -3.93 20.68 -25.41
N SER A 43 -4.10 19.72 -24.48
CA SER A 43 -4.43 18.34 -24.83
C SER A 43 -5.77 18.21 -25.56
N LEU A 44 -6.68 19.14 -25.33
CA LEU A 44 -7.98 19.20 -25.97
C LEU A 44 -8.02 20.18 -27.15
N ARG A 45 -6.91 20.88 -27.41
CA ARG A 45 -6.81 21.94 -28.42
C ARG A 45 -7.91 23.00 -28.28
N ILE A 46 -8.29 23.31 -27.04
CA ILE A 46 -9.33 24.30 -26.73
C ILE A 46 -8.88 25.67 -27.27
N GLY A 47 -9.79 26.35 -27.96
CA GLY A 47 -9.50 27.62 -28.64
C GLY A 47 -8.84 27.47 -30.02
N GLN A 48 -8.55 26.24 -30.46
CA GLN A 48 -8.05 25.97 -31.81
C GLN A 48 -9.18 25.43 -32.71
N PRO A 49 -9.12 25.63 -34.04
CA PRO A 49 -10.11 25.09 -34.98
C PRO A 49 -10.24 23.56 -34.97
N SER A 50 -9.20 22.87 -34.49
CA SER A 50 -9.12 21.41 -34.38
C SER A 50 -9.60 20.86 -33.04
N CYS A 51 -10.21 21.69 -32.18
CA CYS A 51 -10.84 21.25 -30.93
C CYS A 51 -11.91 20.19 -31.23
N PRO A 52 -11.81 18.98 -30.62
CA PRO A 52 -12.78 17.91 -30.87
C PRO A 52 -14.08 18.08 -30.07
N ILE A 53 -14.09 18.98 -29.08
CA ILE A 53 -15.25 19.27 -28.21
C ILE A 53 -16.01 20.45 -28.79
N LYS A 54 -17.34 20.36 -28.83
CA LYS A 54 -18.25 21.40 -29.30
C LYS A 54 -18.97 22.12 -28.17
N THR A 55 -19.28 21.45 -27.07
CA THR A 55 -19.99 22.06 -25.94
C THR A 55 -19.34 21.72 -24.61
N GLU A 56 -19.31 20.44 -24.22
CA GLU A 56 -18.75 20.04 -22.93
C GLU A 56 -18.17 18.62 -22.94
N CYS A 57 -17.32 18.32 -21.96
CA CYS A 57 -16.88 16.96 -21.71
C CYS A 57 -16.59 16.71 -20.22
N ILE A 58 -16.67 15.45 -19.82
CA ILE A 58 -16.19 14.97 -18.52
C ILE A 58 -15.14 13.89 -18.75
N LEU A 59 -13.93 14.12 -18.22
CA LEU A 59 -12.78 13.24 -18.35
C LEU A 59 -12.35 12.72 -16.98
N GLU A 60 -11.80 11.52 -16.96
CA GLU A 60 -11.12 10.97 -15.78
C GLU A 60 -9.64 10.75 -16.06
N GLY A 61 -8.81 11.14 -15.09
CA GLY A 61 -7.37 10.98 -15.17
C GLY A 61 -6.71 10.91 -13.81
N GLU A 62 -5.43 10.61 -13.85
CA GLU A 62 -4.52 10.58 -12.71
C GLU A 62 -3.57 11.77 -12.80
N LEU A 63 -3.52 12.57 -11.73
CA LEU A 63 -2.57 13.66 -11.55
C LEU A 63 -1.25 13.12 -11.03
N LEU A 64 -0.17 13.50 -11.69
CA LEU A 64 1.19 13.07 -11.41
C LEU A 64 2.14 14.28 -11.37
N VAL A 65 3.36 14.08 -10.87
CA VAL A 65 4.45 15.04 -11.07
C VAL A 65 5.40 14.47 -12.10
N TYR A 66 5.79 15.28 -13.07
CA TYR A 66 6.78 14.92 -14.09
C TYR A 66 8.03 15.79 -13.92
N SER A 67 9.20 15.18 -14.13
CA SER A 67 10.49 15.88 -14.18
C SER A 67 10.97 15.96 -15.61
N ASP A 68 11.06 17.17 -16.17
CA ASP A 68 11.64 17.39 -17.50
C ASP A 68 13.14 17.06 -17.54
N GLN A 69 13.83 17.16 -16.41
CA GLN A 69 15.26 16.82 -16.33
C GLN A 69 15.49 15.31 -16.39
N GLU A 70 14.69 14.56 -15.63
CA GLU A 70 14.79 13.09 -15.53
C GLU A 70 13.95 12.37 -16.60
N GLN A 71 13.11 13.11 -17.33
CA GLN A 71 12.18 12.60 -18.36
C GLN A 71 11.29 11.45 -17.88
N LYS A 72 10.83 11.54 -16.62
CA LYS A 72 10.02 10.52 -15.96
C LYS A 72 9.00 11.12 -14.99
N VAL A 73 8.00 10.31 -14.67
CA VAL A 73 7.07 10.56 -13.56
C VAL A 73 7.80 10.37 -12.24
N LEU A 74 7.64 11.32 -11.32
CA LEU A 74 8.21 11.27 -9.98
C LEU A 74 7.28 10.52 -9.00
N PRO A 75 7.82 9.97 -7.90
CA PRO A 75 7.02 9.28 -6.88
C PRO A 75 5.93 10.17 -6.28
N PHE A 76 4.84 9.54 -5.83
CA PHE A 76 3.62 10.20 -5.32
C PHE A 76 3.88 11.32 -4.30
N HIS A 77 4.83 11.14 -3.39
CA HIS A 77 5.16 12.13 -2.36
C HIS A 77 5.65 13.48 -2.92
N HIS A 78 6.00 13.58 -4.20
CA HIS A 78 6.30 14.88 -4.81
C HIS A 78 5.05 15.74 -5.03
N ILE A 79 3.86 15.15 -5.20
CA ILE A 79 2.61 15.88 -5.52
C ILE A 79 2.31 16.97 -4.49
N ARG A 80 2.57 16.72 -3.20
CA ARG A 80 2.33 17.68 -2.11
C ARG A 80 3.10 18.99 -2.25
N ASN A 81 4.20 18.99 -3.00
CA ASN A 81 5.01 20.19 -3.26
C ASN A 81 4.46 21.03 -4.43
N HIS A 82 3.54 20.47 -5.22
CA HIS A 82 3.01 21.06 -6.45
C HIS A 82 1.50 21.36 -6.37
N VAL A 83 0.79 20.78 -5.41
CA VAL A 83 -0.64 21.03 -5.15
C VAL A 83 -0.77 21.88 -3.89
N THR A 84 -1.46 23.00 -4.00
CA THR A 84 -1.77 23.83 -2.82
C THR A 84 -3.05 23.34 -2.15
N ARG A 85 -3.24 23.64 -0.87
CA ARG A 85 -4.55 23.51 -0.20
C ARG A 85 -5.00 24.89 0.24
N ARG A 86 -5.96 25.49 -0.47
CA ARG A 86 -6.39 26.89 -0.24
C ARG A 86 -5.22 27.88 -0.34
N GLY A 87 -4.35 27.69 -1.33
CA GLY A 87 -3.21 28.59 -1.59
C GLY A 87 -2.04 28.48 -0.60
N ARG A 88 -2.04 27.50 0.31
CA ARG A 88 -0.89 27.20 1.19
C ARG A 88 -0.35 25.79 0.92
N LEU A 89 0.98 25.67 0.91
CA LEU A 89 1.67 24.39 1.07
C LEU A 89 1.56 24.01 2.55
N ILE A 90 1.08 22.80 2.85
CA ILE A 90 0.86 22.32 4.22
C ILE A 90 1.86 21.19 4.49
N ASN A 91 2.58 21.27 5.63
CA ASN A 91 3.51 20.25 6.15
C ASN A 91 4.65 19.87 5.19
N ALA A 92 5.34 20.88 4.65
CA ALA A 92 6.44 20.70 3.69
C ALA A 92 7.81 21.19 4.21
N ASP A 93 7.96 21.43 5.52
CA ASP A 93 9.16 22.07 6.07
C ASP A 93 10.43 21.22 5.91
N TYR A 94 10.31 19.89 6.03
CA TYR A 94 11.37 18.92 5.72
C TYR A 94 11.26 18.31 4.31
N ASP A 95 10.32 18.77 3.49
CA ASP A 95 10.18 18.29 2.11
C ASP A 95 11.08 19.09 1.18
N SER A 96 11.71 18.40 0.22
CA SER A 96 12.53 19.07 -0.80
C SER A 96 11.65 20.01 -1.64
N ARG A 97 12.04 21.28 -1.78
CA ARG A 97 11.33 22.25 -2.64
C ARG A 97 11.23 21.71 -4.08
N PRO A 98 10.17 22.08 -4.84
CA PRO A 98 10.06 21.78 -6.26
C PRO A 98 11.35 22.13 -6.99
N ARG A 99 11.95 21.14 -7.69
CA ARG A 99 13.13 21.40 -8.50
C ARG A 99 12.73 22.11 -9.80
N PRO A 100 13.61 22.92 -10.41
CA PRO A 100 13.34 23.51 -11.72
C PRO A 100 13.00 22.44 -12.76
N GLY A 101 11.91 22.59 -13.49
CA GLY A 101 11.46 21.61 -14.50
C GLY A 101 10.63 20.45 -13.93
N GLU A 102 10.31 20.45 -12.63
CA GLU A 102 9.22 19.63 -12.09
C GLU A 102 7.89 20.36 -12.25
N HIS A 103 6.86 19.66 -12.73
CA HIS A 103 5.51 20.22 -12.84
C HIS A 103 4.44 19.13 -12.80
N LEU A 104 3.19 19.55 -12.63
CA LEU A 104 2.04 18.66 -12.71
C LEU A 104 1.86 18.10 -14.13
N MET A 105 1.37 16.87 -14.20
CA MET A 105 1.02 16.14 -15.42
C MET A 105 -0.33 15.45 -15.21
N ILE A 106 -1.07 15.20 -16.28
CA ILE A 106 -2.23 14.32 -16.25
C ILE A 106 -2.08 13.10 -17.17
N VAL A 107 -2.52 11.94 -16.69
CA VAL A 107 -2.72 10.76 -17.52
C VAL A 107 -4.20 10.38 -17.53
N TYR A 108 -4.85 10.54 -18.67
CA TYR A 108 -6.26 10.22 -18.86
C TYR A 108 -6.49 8.71 -18.99
N TYR A 109 -7.60 8.23 -18.45
CA TYR A 109 -7.98 6.82 -18.57
C TYR A 109 -9.46 6.56 -18.85
N ASP A 110 -10.33 7.57 -18.82
CA ASP A 110 -11.74 7.44 -19.22
C ASP A 110 -12.35 8.77 -19.68
N ILE A 111 -13.48 8.68 -20.39
CA ILE A 111 -14.33 9.79 -20.79
C ILE A 111 -15.78 9.42 -20.47
N LEU A 112 -16.48 10.28 -19.72
CA LEU A 112 -17.80 10.00 -19.17
C LEU A 112 -18.91 10.76 -19.89
N LEU A 113 -18.58 11.88 -20.51
CA LEU A 113 -19.51 12.75 -21.22
C LEU A 113 -18.77 13.48 -22.36
N LEU A 114 -19.42 13.60 -23.50
CA LEU A 114 -18.93 14.39 -24.64
C LEU A 114 -20.12 15.01 -25.38
N ASP A 115 -20.11 16.32 -25.56
CA ASP A 115 -21.09 17.10 -26.34
C ASP A 115 -22.56 16.76 -26.02
N GLY A 116 -22.93 16.75 -24.73
CA GLY A 116 -24.27 16.43 -24.26
C GLY A 116 -24.60 14.93 -24.18
N GLU A 117 -23.76 14.06 -24.74
CA GLU A 117 -23.97 12.61 -24.70
C GLU A 117 -23.32 11.99 -23.45
N SER A 118 -24.15 11.37 -22.60
CA SER A 118 -23.67 10.57 -21.48
C SER A 118 -23.12 9.22 -21.96
N LEU A 119 -21.88 8.92 -21.59
CA LEU A 119 -21.20 7.68 -21.97
C LEU A 119 -21.27 6.59 -20.88
N LEU A 120 -22.05 6.81 -19.81
CA LEU A 120 -22.13 5.88 -18.67
C LEU A 120 -22.69 4.49 -19.04
N ASN A 121 -23.54 4.42 -20.08
CA ASN A 121 -24.09 3.17 -20.64
C ASN A 121 -23.31 2.66 -21.86
N THR A 122 -22.18 3.28 -22.19
CA THR A 122 -21.31 2.92 -23.30
C THR A 122 -20.22 1.97 -22.81
N LYS A 123 -19.85 0.97 -23.61
CA LYS A 123 -18.80 0.01 -23.22
C LYS A 123 -17.44 0.69 -23.05
N HIS A 124 -16.63 0.17 -22.14
CA HIS A 124 -15.30 0.75 -21.86
C HIS A 124 -14.41 0.85 -23.11
N SER A 125 -14.42 -0.14 -24.01
CA SER A 125 -13.65 -0.11 -25.27
C SER A 125 -14.01 1.09 -26.15
N GLN A 126 -15.30 1.37 -26.28
CA GLN A 126 -15.83 2.50 -27.06
C GLN A 126 -15.49 3.84 -26.41
N ARG A 127 -15.64 3.97 -25.09
CA ARG A 127 -15.23 5.18 -24.36
C ARG A 127 -13.73 5.45 -24.52
N PHE A 128 -12.91 4.41 -24.39
CA PHE A 128 -11.46 4.55 -24.53
C PHE A 128 -11.03 4.95 -25.95
N GLU A 129 -11.73 4.45 -26.97
CA GLU A 129 -11.50 4.86 -28.36
C GLU A 129 -11.91 6.32 -28.60
N LEU A 130 -13.02 6.76 -28.02
CA LEU A 130 -13.41 8.18 -28.02
C LEU A 130 -12.34 9.03 -27.33
N LEU A 131 -11.89 8.64 -26.13
CA LEU A 131 -10.83 9.32 -25.40
C LEU A 131 -9.57 9.51 -26.26
N LYS A 132 -9.12 8.46 -26.96
CA LYS A 132 -7.96 8.52 -27.87
C LYS A 132 -8.13 9.52 -29.02
N ARG A 133 -9.33 9.69 -29.53
CA ARG A 133 -9.62 10.64 -30.62
C ARG A 133 -9.74 12.07 -30.10
N THR A 134 -10.20 12.22 -28.87
CA THR A 134 -10.39 13.52 -28.22
C THR A 134 -9.07 14.09 -27.71
N ILE A 135 -8.22 13.28 -27.06
CA ILE A 135 -6.98 13.77 -26.43
C ILE A 135 -5.83 13.82 -27.42
N HIS A 136 -5.15 14.97 -27.49
CA HIS A 136 -3.82 15.14 -28.05
C HIS A 136 -2.77 14.90 -26.97
N CYS A 137 -1.98 13.84 -27.10
CA CYS A 137 -0.94 13.55 -26.12
C CYS A 137 0.27 14.45 -26.30
N SER A 138 0.76 15.01 -25.19
CA SER A 138 2.04 15.71 -25.08
C SER A 138 2.83 15.10 -23.92
N ARG A 139 4.01 14.56 -24.23
CA ARG A 139 4.81 13.79 -23.28
C ARG A 139 5.09 14.60 -22.01
N GLY A 140 4.86 13.98 -20.85
CA GLY A 140 5.05 14.61 -19.56
C GLY A 140 4.03 15.69 -19.20
N ARG A 141 3.10 16.06 -20.09
CA ARG A 141 2.07 17.08 -19.82
C ARG A 141 0.69 16.45 -19.70
N ALA A 142 0.29 15.74 -20.76
CA ALA A 142 -1.01 15.12 -20.90
C ALA A 142 -0.89 13.85 -21.74
N GLU A 143 -1.14 12.69 -21.15
CA GLU A 143 -1.01 11.40 -21.82
C GLU A 143 -2.26 10.54 -21.62
N ILE A 144 -2.35 9.43 -22.34
CA ILE A 144 -3.39 8.41 -22.13
C ILE A 144 -2.74 7.18 -21.52
N VAL A 145 -3.39 6.57 -20.54
CA VAL A 145 -2.89 5.37 -19.87
C VAL A 145 -2.56 4.25 -20.87
N PRO A 146 -1.41 3.57 -20.72
CA PRO A 146 -1.13 2.35 -21.45
C PRO A 146 -2.20 1.29 -21.18
N ARG A 147 -2.67 0.61 -22.24
CA ARG A 147 -3.71 -0.42 -22.14
C ARG A 147 -3.33 -1.65 -22.95
N GLN A 148 -3.54 -2.81 -22.35
CA GLN A 148 -3.49 -4.11 -23.01
C GLN A 148 -4.85 -4.81 -22.89
N ILE A 149 -5.28 -5.49 -23.96
CA ILE A 149 -6.46 -6.35 -23.93
C ILE A 149 -5.98 -7.78 -23.65
N ILE A 150 -6.59 -8.43 -22.65
CA ILE A 150 -6.32 -9.82 -22.30
C ILE A 150 -7.65 -10.58 -22.47
N ASP A 151 -7.63 -11.59 -23.33
CA ASP A 151 -8.76 -12.51 -23.47
C ASP A 151 -8.68 -13.57 -22.37
N THR A 152 -9.54 -13.44 -21.37
CA THR A 152 -9.64 -14.39 -20.25
C THR A 152 -10.35 -15.68 -20.62
N GLY A 153 -11.02 -15.74 -21.78
CA GLY A 153 -11.62 -16.97 -22.31
C GLY A 153 -10.60 -17.87 -23.04
N HIS A 154 -9.44 -17.33 -23.41
CA HIS A 154 -8.35 -18.06 -24.03
C HIS A 154 -7.59 -18.92 -23.00
N GLU A 155 -7.06 -20.08 -23.40
CA GLU A 155 -6.30 -20.99 -22.52
C GLU A 155 -5.06 -20.31 -21.88
N PHE A 156 -4.46 -19.36 -22.60
CA PHE A 156 -3.31 -18.55 -22.13
C PHE A 156 -3.71 -17.22 -21.47
N GLY A 157 -5.00 -16.99 -21.15
CA GLY A 157 -5.45 -15.72 -20.57
C GLY A 157 -4.78 -15.41 -19.22
N ALA A 158 -4.70 -16.41 -18.33
CA ALA A 158 -4.03 -16.27 -17.04
C ALA A 158 -2.53 -15.98 -17.19
N SER A 159 -1.82 -16.73 -18.04
CA SER A 159 -0.40 -16.50 -18.31
C SER A 159 -0.16 -15.12 -18.95
N SER A 160 -1.04 -14.68 -19.84
CA SER A 160 -0.98 -13.34 -20.44
C SER A 160 -1.13 -12.24 -19.37
N LEU A 161 -2.01 -12.44 -18.39
CA LEU A 161 -2.15 -11.53 -17.25
C LEU A 161 -0.92 -11.53 -16.34
N ARG A 162 -0.35 -12.70 -16.04
CA ARG A 162 0.90 -12.80 -15.25
C ARG A 162 2.04 -12.06 -15.94
N ASN A 163 2.21 -12.23 -17.25
CA ASN A 163 3.24 -11.53 -18.03
C ASN A 163 3.01 -10.02 -18.07
N ALA A 164 1.75 -9.57 -18.19
CA ALA A 164 1.45 -8.14 -18.12
C ALA A 164 1.75 -7.57 -16.72
N PHE A 165 1.46 -8.33 -15.68
CA PHE A 165 1.65 -7.91 -14.30
C PHE A 165 3.13 -7.90 -13.89
N GLU A 166 3.91 -8.89 -14.32
CA GLU A 166 5.35 -8.96 -14.13
C GLU A 166 6.06 -7.73 -14.69
N LYS A 167 5.73 -7.30 -15.91
CA LYS A 167 6.27 -6.05 -16.49
C LYS A 167 5.99 -4.82 -15.64
N ILE A 168 4.82 -4.75 -15.00
CA ILE A 168 4.48 -3.64 -14.10
C ILE A 168 5.29 -3.72 -12.80
N ILE A 169 5.48 -4.92 -12.24
CA ILE A 169 6.34 -5.13 -11.07
C ILE A 169 7.78 -4.71 -11.38
N HIS A 170 8.30 -5.14 -12.54
CA HIS A 170 9.65 -4.82 -13.01
C HIS A 170 9.84 -3.30 -13.18
N ALA A 171 8.88 -2.63 -13.82
CA ALA A 171 8.84 -1.17 -13.94
C ALA A 171 8.49 -0.44 -12.62
N LYS A 172 8.51 -1.14 -11.48
CA LYS A 172 8.18 -0.63 -10.14
C LYS A 172 6.84 0.12 -10.07
N GLY A 173 5.89 -0.25 -10.92
CA GLY A 173 4.55 0.30 -10.93
C GLY A 173 3.70 -0.26 -9.78
N GLU A 174 2.74 0.53 -9.32
CA GLU A 174 1.83 0.14 -8.22
C GLU A 174 1.00 -1.13 -8.52
N GLY A 175 0.69 -1.40 -9.79
CA GLY A 175 -0.07 -2.57 -10.21
C GLY A 175 -0.96 -2.31 -11.43
N LEU A 176 -1.92 -3.21 -11.62
CA LEU A 176 -2.88 -3.18 -12.73
C LEU A 176 -4.28 -2.81 -12.27
N VAL A 177 -5.01 -2.09 -13.12
CA VAL A 177 -6.46 -1.91 -12.98
C VAL A 177 -7.14 -2.71 -14.09
N LEU A 178 -7.80 -3.80 -13.71
CA LEU A 178 -8.53 -4.66 -14.63
C LEU A 178 -9.95 -4.13 -14.80
N LYS A 179 -10.29 -3.79 -16.03
CA LYS A 179 -11.62 -3.27 -16.41
C LYS A 179 -12.24 -4.22 -17.43
N ALA A 180 -13.40 -4.80 -17.11
CA ALA A 180 -14.19 -5.55 -18.07
C ALA A 180 -14.72 -4.63 -19.19
N ASP A 181 -14.93 -5.16 -20.40
CA ASP A 181 -15.51 -4.39 -21.51
C ASP A 181 -17.03 -4.23 -21.40
N LEU A 182 -17.45 -3.62 -20.28
CA LEU A 182 -18.84 -3.40 -19.90
C LEU A 182 -19.08 -1.90 -19.66
N PRO A 183 -20.34 -1.44 -19.75
CA PRO A 183 -20.69 -0.09 -19.33
C PRO A 183 -20.59 0.05 -17.82
N TYR A 184 -20.44 1.28 -17.33
CA TYR A 184 -20.53 1.56 -15.89
C TYR A 184 -21.92 1.21 -15.39
N PHE A 185 -22.94 1.75 -16.06
CA PHE A 185 -24.33 1.52 -15.75
C PHE A 185 -25.05 0.86 -16.92
N ASN A 186 -25.83 -0.18 -16.63
CA ASN A 186 -26.75 -0.73 -17.61
C ASN A 186 -28.15 -0.16 -17.37
N PHE A 187 -28.52 0.89 -18.11
CA PHE A 187 -29.84 1.51 -17.96
C PHE A 187 -30.98 0.64 -18.53
N ASN A 188 -30.65 -0.39 -19.32
CA ASN A 188 -31.63 -1.28 -19.95
C ASN A 188 -31.96 -2.51 -19.09
N ASN A 189 -31.10 -2.88 -18.13
CA ASN A 189 -31.29 -4.04 -17.26
C ASN A 189 -31.28 -3.62 -15.78
N LYS A 190 -32.49 -3.49 -15.21
CA LYS A 190 -32.68 -3.09 -13.81
C LYS A 190 -32.20 -4.12 -12.78
N HIS A 191 -31.96 -5.38 -13.16
CA HIS A 191 -31.51 -6.42 -12.22
C HIS A 191 -30.00 -6.34 -11.91
N LEU A 192 -29.21 -5.76 -12.83
CA LEU A 192 -27.76 -5.56 -12.67
C LEU A 192 -27.40 -4.15 -13.17
N PRO A 193 -27.80 -3.09 -12.44
CA PRO A 193 -27.61 -1.72 -12.92
C PRO A 193 -26.14 -1.32 -12.95
N PHE A 194 -25.26 -1.96 -12.17
CA PHE A 194 -23.83 -1.65 -12.11
C PHE A 194 -22.98 -2.84 -12.57
N THR A 195 -22.43 -2.74 -13.78
CA THR A 195 -21.73 -3.85 -14.46
C THR A 195 -20.22 -3.61 -14.64
N GLY A 196 -19.78 -2.35 -14.64
CA GLY A 196 -18.40 -1.94 -14.92
C GLY A 196 -17.49 -1.96 -13.69
N ARG A 197 -17.46 -3.07 -12.93
CA ARG A 197 -16.58 -3.18 -11.75
C ARG A 197 -15.12 -3.21 -12.19
N CYS A 198 -14.29 -2.44 -11.50
CA CYS A 198 -12.85 -2.42 -11.69
C CYS A 198 -12.18 -3.25 -10.58
N ILE A 199 -11.18 -4.06 -10.94
CA ILE A 199 -10.37 -4.83 -9.98
C ILE A 199 -8.98 -4.21 -9.94
N LYS A 200 -8.46 -3.95 -8.74
CA LYS A 200 -7.08 -3.50 -8.55
C LYS A 200 -6.23 -4.72 -8.22
N LEU A 201 -5.28 -5.06 -9.09
CA LEU A 201 -4.32 -6.13 -8.86
C LEU A 201 -2.97 -5.51 -8.50
N LYS A 202 -2.53 -5.73 -7.27
CA LYS A 202 -1.29 -5.18 -6.72
C LYS A 202 -0.43 -6.31 -6.18
N LYS A 203 0.88 -6.08 -6.15
CA LYS A 203 1.87 -7.12 -5.85
C LYS A 203 1.65 -7.66 -4.44
N GLU A 204 1.30 -6.77 -3.53
CA GLU A 204 1.12 -7.00 -2.10
C GLU A 204 -0.12 -7.80 -1.75
N TYR A 205 -1.03 -7.98 -2.71
CA TYR A 205 -2.20 -8.84 -2.52
C TYR A 205 -1.87 -10.32 -2.74
N ILE A 206 -0.67 -10.64 -3.21
CA ILE A 206 -0.28 -11.99 -3.60
C ILE A 206 0.61 -12.63 -2.53
N GLY A 207 0.04 -13.55 -1.75
CA GLY A 207 0.77 -14.32 -0.74
C GLY A 207 1.56 -13.42 0.21
N ASN A 208 2.85 -13.69 0.31
CA ASN A 208 3.82 -13.00 1.18
C ASN A 208 4.56 -11.87 0.45
N PHE A 209 4.08 -11.45 -0.72
CA PHE A 209 4.72 -10.33 -1.41
C PHE A 209 4.39 -9.03 -0.67
N GLY A 210 5.41 -8.19 -0.48
CA GLY A 210 5.27 -6.94 0.27
C GLY A 210 5.49 -7.09 1.78
N ASP A 211 5.72 -8.31 2.27
CA ASP A 211 6.17 -8.54 3.63
C ASP A 211 7.49 -7.79 3.86
N VAL A 212 7.54 -7.01 4.93
CA VAL A 212 8.72 -6.23 5.31
C VAL A 212 9.43 -6.93 6.45
N GLY A 213 8.67 -7.37 7.46
CA GLY A 213 9.17 -8.12 8.60
C GLY A 213 8.46 -7.75 9.89
N ASP A 214 9.10 -8.09 10.99
CA ASP A 214 8.58 -7.89 12.34
C ASP A 214 8.81 -6.47 12.85
N PHE A 215 7.76 -5.84 13.35
CA PHE A 215 7.81 -4.53 13.98
C PHE A 215 7.33 -4.59 15.42
N ALA A 216 8.00 -3.83 16.28
CA ALA A 216 7.56 -3.60 17.65
C ALA A 216 6.39 -2.62 17.67
N VAL A 217 5.31 -2.97 18.37
CA VAL A 217 4.15 -2.13 18.57
C VAL A 217 4.36 -1.39 19.88
N VAL A 218 4.74 -0.13 19.79
CA VAL A 218 5.20 0.64 20.96
C VAL A 218 4.05 1.25 21.76
N GLY A 219 2.87 1.36 21.15
CA GLY A 219 1.70 1.89 21.82
C GLY A 219 0.46 1.94 20.94
N ALA A 220 -0.59 2.55 21.47
CA ALA A 220 -1.89 2.62 20.81
C ALA A 220 -2.66 3.91 21.06
N GLY A 221 -3.56 4.17 20.11
CA GLY A 221 -4.54 5.25 20.08
C GLY A 221 -5.97 4.72 19.90
N PHE A 222 -6.94 5.61 20.02
CA PHE A 222 -8.35 5.27 20.01
C PHE A 222 -9.10 6.31 19.18
N ASN A 223 -9.87 5.80 18.23
CA ASN A 223 -10.75 6.60 17.41
C ASN A 223 -12.19 6.09 17.58
N PRO A 224 -13.10 6.91 18.16
CA PRO A 224 -14.48 6.50 18.41
C PRO A 224 -15.27 6.13 17.14
N GLN A 225 -14.96 6.74 15.99
CA GLN A 225 -15.62 6.43 14.73
C GLN A 225 -15.18 5.05 14.22
N LYS A 226 -13.87 4.77 14.27
CA LYS A 226 -13.34 3.46 13.88
C LYS A 226 -13.82 2.35 14.82
N ALA A 227 -13.87 2.61 16.13
CA ALA A 227 -14.32 1.63 17.12
C ALA A 227 -15.71 1.06 16.82
N LYS A 228 -16.63 1.90 16.31
CA LYS A 228 -17.98 1.48 15.91
C LYS A 228 -18.00 0.45 14.77
N SER A 229 -16.95 0.40 13.94
CA SER A 229 -16.87 -0.53 12.82
C SER A 229 -16.50 -1.97 13.21
N TYR A 230 -15.91 -2.16 14.40
CA TYR A 230 -15.44 -3.47 14.83
C TYR A 230 -16.51 -4.32 15.54
N ASP A 231 -17.57 -3.69 16.04
CA ASP A 231 -18.61 -4.34 16.87
C ASP A 231 -18.01 -5.15 18.04
N ILE A 232 -16.99 -4.57 18.70
CA ILE A 232 -16.32 -5.15 19.87
C ILE A 232 -16.67 -4.29 21.10
N PRO A 233 -17.30 -4.87 22.15
CA PRO A 233 -17.66 -4.11 23.34
C PRO A 233 -16.41 -3.67 24.11
N ASN A 234 -16.45 -2.45 24.67
CA ASN A 234 -15.39 -1.87 25.50
C ASN A 234 -13.99 -1.88 24.87
N LEU A 235 -13.92 -1.71 23.54
CA LEU A 235 -12.66 -1.65 22.81
C LEU A 235 -11.81 -0.47 23.29
N LYS A 236 -10.58 -0.74 23.74
CA LYS A 236 -9.65 0.28 24.27
C LYS A 236 -8.80 0.94 23.20
N TRP A 237 -8.47 0.21 22.14
CA TRP A 237 -7.49 0.62 21.13
C TRP A 237 -8.04 0.32 19.73
N THR A 238 -7.79 1.23 18.79
CA THR A 238 -8.17 1.05 17.38
C THR A 238 -7.00 1.22 16.43
N HIS A 239 -6.04 2.06 16.82
CA HIS A 239 -4.86 2.39 16.05
C HIS A 239 -3.62 2.02 16.86
N PHE A 240 -2.68 1.35 16.22
CA PHE A 240 -1.46 0.84 16.84
C PHE A 240 -0.26 1.53 16.20
N PHE A 241 0.71 1.93 17.01
CA PHE A 241 1.90 2.61 16.53
C PHE A 241 3.05 1.63 16.50
N ILE A 242 3.62 1.42 15.32
CA ILE A 242 4.81 0.61 15.15
C ILE A 242 6.05 1.49 15.21
N GLY A 243 7.07 0.99 15.91
CA GLY A 243 8.34 1.66 16.08
C GLY A 243 9.51 0.73 15.80
N CYS A 244 10.59 1.32 15.29
CA CYS A 244 11.85 0.63 15.07
C CYS A 244 12.86 1.05 16.13
N LEU A 245 13.65 0.09 16.61
CA LEU A 245 14.61 0.33 17.68
C LEU A 245 15.85 1.06 17.12
N ASP A 246 16.22 2.18 17.73
CA ASP A 246 17.41 2.98 17.36
C ASP A 246 18.69 2.42 17.99
N ASN A 247 18.60 1.80 19.17
CA ASN A 247 19.76 1.38 19.96
C ASN A 247 19.78 -0.13 20.26
N ARG A 248 19.42 -0.97 19.27
CA ARG A 248 19.28 -2.43 19.44
C ARG A 248 20.49 -3.09 20.08
N GLU A 249 21.68 -2.83 19.57
CA GLU A 249 22.91 -3.42 20.09
C GLU A 249 23.15 -3.03 21.55
N GLU A 250 22.82 -1.80 21.92
CA GLU A 250 22.99 -1.35 23.30
C GLU A 250 22.03 -2.02 24.26
N VAL A 251 20.77 -2.18 23.84
CA VAL A 251 19.74 -2.87 24.61
C VAL A 251 20.13 -4.33 24.82
N LYS A 252 20.56 -5.03 23.75
CA LYS A 252 20.97 -6.44 23.83
C LYS A 252 22.21 -6.65 24.71
N ARG A 253 23.20 -5.77 24.63
CA ARG A 253 24.50 -5.94 25.32
C ARG A 253 24.51 -5.43 26.75
N TRP A 254 23.83 -4.31 27.00
CA TRP A 254 23.95 -3.57 28.27
C TRP A 254 22.61 -3.36 28.98
N GLY A 255 21.49 -3.79 28.40
CA GLY A 255 20.16 -3.64 29.02
C GLY A 255 19.77 -2.17 29.20
N VAL A 256 20.28 -1.27 28.34
CA VAL A 256 19.91 0.14 28.40
C VAL A 256 18.45 0.33 28.00
N LYS A 257 17.89 1.49 28.36
CA LYS A 257 16.51 1.84 28.02
C LYS A 257 16.30 1.83 26.49
N PRO A 258 15.32 1.05 25.97
CA PRO A 258 15.02 1.00 24.54
C PRO A 258 14.53 2.36 24.00
N LYS A 259 15.07 2.79 22.88
CA LYS A 259 14.69 4.00 22.14
C LYS A 259 14.07 3.61 20.82
N PHE A 260 12.81 3.94 20.62
CA PHE A 260 12.09 3.66 19.39
C PHE A 260 11.81 4.95 18.62
N THR A 261 12.08 4.92 17.32
CA THR A 261 11.51 5.87 16.38
C THR A 261 10.18 5.32 15.88
N ILE A 262 9.09 6.07 16.11
CA ILE A 262 7.76 5.67 15.60
C ILE A 262 7.77 5.90 14.10
N VAL A 263 7.49 4.84 13.33
CA VAL A 263 7.56 4.89 11.88
C VAL A 263 6.19 4.94 11.24
N ASN A 264 5.16 4.27 11.78
CA ASN A 264 3.82 4.30 11.19
C ASN A 264 2.70 4.08 12.22
N GLU A 265 1.51 4.59 11.91
CA GLU A 265 0.23 4.20 12.50
C GLU A 265 -0.40 3.08 11.65
N ILE A 266 -0.87 2.01 12.28
CA ILE A 266 -1.53 0.87 11.61
C ILE A 266 -2.83 0.49 12.29
N GLU A 267 -3.69 -0.22 11.56
CA GLU A 267 -4.93 -0.79 12.06
C GLU A 267 -4.89 -2.32 12.00
N LEU A 268 -5.60 -2.97 12.93
CA LEU A 268 -5.81 -4.41 12.95
C LEU A 268 -7.24 -4.76 12.51
N ASN A 269 -7.44 -5.89 11.84
CA ASN A 269 -8.79 -6.37 11.57
C ASN A 269 -9.48 -6.88 12.86
N ALA A 270 -10.80 -7.06 12.82
CA ALA A 270 -11.59 -7.46 13.99
C ALA A 270 -11.11 -8.77 14.63
N THR A 271 -10.67 -9.74 13.83
CA THR A 271 -10.16 -11.04 14.31
C THR A 271 -8.85 -10.86 15.07
N MET A 272 -7.92 -10.08 14.53
CA MET A 272 -6.64 -9.77 15.16
C MET A 272 -6.83 -8.99 16.45
N ILE A 273 -7.73 -8.00 16.48
CA ILE A 273 -8.06 -7.26 17.70
C ILE A 273 -8.59 -8.20 18.78
N LYS A 274 -9.52 -9.10 18.44
CA LYS A 274 -10.06 -10.07 19.39
C LYS A 274 -8.97 -10.99 19.92
N ALA A 275 -8.08 -11.49 19.06
CA ALA A 275 -6.97 -12.34 19.46
C ALA A 275 -5.96 -11.58 20.36
N PHE A 276 -5.63 -10.34 20.01
CA PHE A 276 -4.76 -9.47 20.80
C PHE A 276 -5.33 -9.21 22.21
N ILE A 277 -6.63 -8.93 22.31
CA ILE A 277 -7.31 -8.77 23.61
C ILE A 277 -7.36 -10.08 24.38
N ALA A 278 -7.68 -11.19 23.71
CA ALA A 278 -7.86 -12.50 24.32
C ALA A 278 -6.57 -13.11 24.87
N HIS A 279 -5.42 -12.80 24.28
CA HIS A 279 -4.11 -13.25 24.79
C HIS A 279 -3.90 -12.83 26.25
N GLY A 280 -4.38 -11.64 26.62
CA GLY A 280 -4.15 -11.07 27.95
C GLY A 280 -2.66 -10.77 28.19
N GLY A 281 -2.32 -10.09 29.27
CA GLY A 281 -0.90 -9.91 29.67
C GLY A 281 -0.11 -8.82 28.92
N ILE A 282 -0.75 -8.02 28.07
CA ILE A 282 -0.09 -6.85 27.47
C ILE A 282 0.00 -5.75 28.54
N GLU A 283 1.21 -5.51 29.04
CA GLU A 283 1.49 -4.42 29.97
C GLU A 283 1.39 -3.09 29.24
N SER A 284 0.37 -2.31 29.59
CA SER A 284 0.09 -1.01 28.97
C SER A 284 -0.10 0.06 30.04
N VAL A 285 0.54 1.21 29.86
CA VAL A 285 0.42 2.38 30.74
C VAL A 285 0.01 3.61 29.94
N PRO A 286 -0.60 4.64 30.56
CA PRO A 286 -0.72 5.95 29.92
C PRO A 286 0.64 6.42 29.43
N GLU A 287 0.70 7.00 28.23
CA GLU A 287 1.99 7.39 27.63
C GLU A 287 2.77 8.39 28.48
N ALA A 288 2.07 9.29 29.17
CA ALA A 288 2.67 10.24 30.12
C ALA A 288 3.35 9.57 31.34
N GLU A 289 2.97 8.32 31.65
CA GLU A 289 3.51 7.53 32.76
C GLU A 289 4.57 6.53 32.30
N ASN A 290 4.89 6.48 31.00
CA ASN A 290 5.84 5.52 30.45
C ASN A 290 7.28 5.84 30.86
N ASP A 291 7.86 4.97 31.69
CA ASP A 291 9.25 5.06 32.14
C ASP A 291 10.16 3.97 31.57
N ARG A 292 9.61 2.98 30.84
CA ARG A 292 10.35 1.82 30.32
C ARG A 292 10.93 2.00 28.93
N THR A 293 10.28 2.80 28.07
CA THR A 293 10.74 3.05 26.70
C THR A 293 10.83 4.55 26.41
N ILE A 294 11.59 4.92 25.37
CA ILE A 294 11.70 6.31 24.88
C ILE A 294 11.18 6.34 23.44
N PHE A 295 10.30 7.29 23.13
CA PHE A 295 9.72 7.44 21.79
C PHE A 295 10.20 8.71 21.10
N ARG A 296 10.81 8.57 19.93
CA ARG A 296 10.95 9.66 18.96
C ARG A 296 9.67 9.71 18.13
N ARG A 297 8.82 10.69 18.45
CA ARG A 297 7.50 10.88 17.84
C ARG A 297 7.57 11.89 16.69
N ASN A 298 6.72 11.68 15.69
CA ASN A 298 6.42 12.68 14.68
C ASN A 298 4.90 12.86 14.58
N ARG A 299 4.42 14.09 14.75
CA ARG A 299 2.97 14.39 14.75
C ARG A 299 2.30 14.08 13.42
N SER A 300 3.04 14.07 12.32
CA SER A 300 2.50 13.73 11.00
C SER A 300 2.12 12.26 10.86
N ILE A 301 2.59 11.40 11.77
CA ILE A 301 2.24 9.96 11.81
C ILE A 301 0.94 9.72 12.58
N GLU A 302 0.61 10.59 13.54
CA GLU A 302 -0.60 10.51 14.38
C GLU A 302 -1.80 11.12 13.65
N VAL A 303 -2.19 10.51 12.53
CA VAL A 303 -3.20 11.06 11.60
C VAL A 303 -4.62 10.77 12.09
N ASN A 304 -4.89 9.53 12.49
CA ASN A 304 -6.26 9.09 12.79
C ASN A 304 -6.54 8.96 14.29
N ALA A 305 -5.49 8.78 15.08
CA ALA A 305 -5.54 8.87 16.53
C ALA A 305 -4.21 9.41 17.07
N SER A 306 -4.26 9.99 18.28
CA SER A 306 -3.05 10.30 19.02
C SER A 306 -2.60 9.11 19.85
N LEU A 307 -1.29 8.93 19.98
CA LEU A 307 -0.71 7.95 20.89
C LEU A 307 -0.97 8.40 22.33
N PHE A 308 -1.75 7.61 23.07
CA PHE A 308 -2.07 7.87 24.48
C PHE A 308 -1.76 6.69 25.42
N THR A 309 -1.60 5.49 24.88
CA THR A 309 -1.18 4.30 25.63
C THR A 309 0.19 3.86 25.14
N ALA A 310 1.14 3.64 26.04
CA ALA A 310 2.41 2.99 25.75
C ALA A 310 2.35 1.51 26.15
N PHE A 311 2.95 0.64 25.34
CA PHE A 311 3.17 -0.75 25.71
C PHE A 311 4.56 -0.85 26.36
N SER A 312 4.57 -1.25 27.63
CA SER A 312 5.77 -1.35 28.46
C SER A 312 6.69 -2.49 28.01
N ASP A 313 6.09 -3.54 27.45
CA ASP A 313 6.73 -4.63 26.73
C ASP A 313 6.10 -4.71 25.33
N PRO A 314 6.70 -4.07 24.30
CA PRO A 314 6.11 -3.93 22.98
C PRO A 314 5.83 -5.28 22.30
N PRO A 315 4.56 -5.62 21.98
CA PRO A 315 4.28 -6.83 21.21
C PRO A 315 4.77 -6.72 19.76
N ILE A 316 4.90 -7.85 19.08
CA ILE A 316 5.47 -7.91 17.74
C ILE A 316 4.41 -8.23 16.71
N PHE A 317 4.32 -7.40 15.67
CA PHE A 317 3.49 -7.67 14.51
C PHE A 317 4.36 -7.88 13.28
N ASP A 318 4.04 -8.92 12.51
CA ASP A 318 4.53 -9.05 11.14
C ASP A 318 3.75 -8.05 10.27
N VAL A 319 4.47 -7.22 9.53
CA VAL A 319 3.92 -6.11 8.76
C VAL A 319 4.33 -6.21 7.31
N ARG A 320 3.35 -6.01 6.43
CA ARG A 320 3.54 -5.81 5.00
C ARG A 320 3.22 -4.38 4.59
N CYS A 321 3.77 -3.93 3.47
CA CYS A 321 3.49 -2.61 2.90
C CYS A 321 3.48 -2.62 1.37
N PHE A 322 2.97 -1.54 0.77
CA PHE A 322 2.91 -1.30 -0.68
C PHE A 322 4.17 -0.66 -1.26
N GLY A 323 5.20 -0.53 -0.45
CA GLY A 323 6.42 0.18 -0.75
C GLY A 323 6.78 1.14 0.36
N PHE A 324 7.78 1.97 0.11
CA PHE A 324 8.32 2.91 1.08
C PHE A 324 8.02 4.33 0.64
N GLU A 325 7.67 5.19 1.59
CA GLU A 325 7.43 6.61 1.34
C GLU A 325 7.99 7.49 2.45
N LYS A 326 8.41 8.70 2.07
CA LYS A 326 8.75 9.74 3.06
C LYS A 326 7.48 10.47 3.43
N MET A 327 6.95 10.16 4.62
CA MET A 327 5.78 10.84 5.16
C MET A 327 6.07 12.32 5.41
N ALA A 328 5.02 13.14 5.42
CA ALA A 328 5.10 14.57 5.69
C ALA A 328 5.91 14.86 6.95
N ASP A 329 6.87 15.77 6.84
CA ASP A 329 7.61 16.31 7.99
C ASP A 329 8.47 15.29 8.77
N THR A 330 8.68 14.08 8.24
CA THR A 330 9.44 13.02 8.95
C THR A 330 10.94 13.05 8.69
N GLY A 331 11.34 13.28 7.44
CA GLY A 331 12.75 13.24 7.01
C GLY A 331 13.33 11.83 6.86
N PHE A 332 12.55 10.77 7.07
CA PHE A 332 12.96 9.37 6.93
C PHE A 332 11.94 8.54 6.15
N TRP A 333 12.32 7.34 5.73
CA TRP A 333 11.44 6.39 5.06
C TRP A 333 10.53 5.67 6.06
N GLY A 334 9.23 5.70 5.79
CA GLY A 334 8.24 4.85 6.45
C GLY A 334 7.60 3.88 5.46
N LEU A 335 6.69 3.07 5.97
CA LEU A 335 5.92 2.13 5.20
C LEU A 335 4.73 2.80 4.52
N ARG A 336 4.47 2.44 3.27
CA ARG A 336 3.31 2.93 2.53
C ARG A 336 2.15 1.94 2.63
N PHE A 337 1.01 2.41 3.15
CA PHE A 337 -0.17 1.58 3.43
C PHE A 337 0.16 0.29 4.23
N PRO A 338 0.86 0.40 5.36
CA PRO A 338 1.24 -0.75 6.17
C PRO A 338 0.01 -1.52 6.66
N THR A 339 0.12 -2.85 6.73
CA THR A 339 -0.91 -3.73 7.25
C THR A 339 -0.26 -4.83 8.08
N ALA A 340 -0.78 -5.07 9.28
CA ALA A 340 -0.35 -6.22 10.07
C ALA A 340 -0.94 -7.51 9.46
N THR A 341 -0.07 -8.49 9.22
CA THR A 341 -0.44 -9.82 8.70
C THR A 341 -0.61 -10.82 9.84
N LYS A 342 0.23 -10.71 10.87
CA LYS A 342 0.29 -11.68 11.97
C LYS A 342 0.71 -11.02 13.29
N ILE A 343 0.23 -11.59 14.40
CA ILE A 343 0.68 -11.23 15.74
C ILE A 343 1.60 -12.33 16.28
N HIS A 344 2.79 -11.91 16.70
CA HIS A 344 3.79 -12.74 17.35
C HIS A 344 3.72 -12.57 18.86
N PHE A 345 3.41 -13.67 19.55
CA PHE A 345 3.44 -13.76 21.02
C PHE A 345 4.65 -14.57 21.51
N ASP A 346 5.47 -15.05 20.59
CA ASP A 346 6.64 -15.89 20.79
C ASP A 346 7.97 -15.16 20.56
N ARG A 347 7.92 -13.85 20.26
CA ARG A 347 9.08 -13.01 19.90
C ARG A 347 9.18 -11.79 20.81
N ASP A 348 10.40 -11.28 20.93
CA ASP A 348 10.73 -10.08 21.70
C ASP A 348 11.00 -8.87 20.78
N PHE A 349 10.82 -7.65 21.29
CA PHE A 349 11.06 -6.42 20.52
C PHE A 349 12.49 -6.23 20.04
N THR A 350 13.46 -6.96 20.61
CA THR A 350 14.83 -6.96 20.14
C THR A 350 15.05 -7.82 18.89
N ASP A 351 14.07 -8.63 18.49
CA ASP A 351 14.03 -9.38 17.22
C ASP A 351 13.35 -8.59 16.08
N ALA A 352 12.59 -7.54 16.41
CA ALA A 352 11.96 -6.66 15.42
C ALA A 352 12.99 -5.79 14.71
N ILE A 353 12.68 -5.42 13.45
CA ILE A 353 13.52 -4.59 12.56
C ILE A 353 13.98 -3.28 13.22
N SER A 354 15.25 -2.91 12.98
CA SER A 354 15.85 -1.70 13.54
C SER A 354 15.53 -0.51 12.65
N PHE A 355 15.75 0.70 13.17
CA PHE A 355 15.51 1.90 12.38
C PHE A 355 16.43 1.94 11.15
N ASP A 356 17.72 1.64 11.34
CA ASP A 356 18.71 1.63 10.26
C ASP A 356 18.39 0.55 9.21
N GLU A 357 18.02 -0.66 9.63
CA GLU A 357 17.61 -1.74 8.71
C GLU A 357 16.39 -1.33 7.87
N LEU A 358 15.40 -0.66 8.49
CA LEU A 358 14.26 -0.15 7.75
C LEU A 358 14.68 0.88 6.68
N GLN A 359 15.61 1.79 7.02
CA GLN A 359 16.09 2.79 6.06
C GLN A 359 16.86 2.13 4.92
N GLU A 360 17.73 1.16 5.22
CA GLU A 360 18.48 0.40 4.20
C GLU A 360 17.54 -0.36 3.26
N LEU A 361 16.54 -1.08 3.79
CA LEU A 361 15.53 -1.76 2.97
C LEU A 361 14.76 -0.79 2.06
N ALA A 362 14.41 0.38 2.58
CA ALA A 362 13.72 1.40 1.80
C ALA A 362 14.60 1.97 0.70
N GLU A 363 15.88 2.24 1.00
CA GLU A 363 16.85 2.74 0.02
C GLU A 363 17.12 1.71 -1.09
N GLU A 364 17.28 0.43 -0.76
CA GLU A 364 17.45 -0.64 -1.74
C GLU A 364 16.22 -0.74 -2.66
N ALA A 365 15.01 -0.79 -2.07
CA ALA A 365 13.77 -0.89 -2.83
C ALA A 365 13.55 0.30 -3.78
N THR A 366 13.92 1.51 -3.34
CA THR A 366 13.69 2.75 -4.10
C THR A 366 14.80 3.09 -5.09
N SER A 367 16.05 2.69 -4.82
CA SER A 367 17.24 3.10 -5.60
C SER A 367 17.71 2.05 -6.61
N ALA A 368 17.28 0.79 -6.50
CA ALA A 368 17.73 -0.26 -7.42
C ALA A 368 17.46 0.11 -8.90
N PRO A 369 18.46 0.06 -9.80
CA PRO A 369 18.27 0.40 -11.21
C PRO A 369 17.32 -0.58 -11.92
N GLU A 370 16.60 -0.10 -12.93
CA GLU A 370 15.85 -0.94 -13.86
C GLU A 370 16.84 -1.78 -14.68
N MET A 371 17.24 -2.95 -14.20
CA MET A 371 18.03 -3.88 -14.99
C MET A 371 17.09 -4.69 -15.87
N GLU A 372 17.25 -4.58 -17.19
CA GLU A 372 16.55 -5.41 -18.17
C GLU A 372 17.19 -6.80 -18.21
N ASP A 373 17.16 -7.52 -17.09
CA ASP A 373 17.69 -8.88 -17.02
C ASP A 373 16.55 -9.88 -17.25
N SER A 374 16.55 -10.52 -18.43
CA SER A 374 15.61 -11.59 -18.78
C SER A 374 15.49 -12.69 -17.71
N GLN A 375 16.52 -12.87 -16.88
CA GLN A 375 16.49 -13.81 -15.75
C GLN A 375 15.61 -13.32 -14.60
N GLU A 376 15.50 -12.02 -14.35
CA GLU A 376 14.59 -11.47 -13.34
C GLU A 376 13.13 -11.65 -13.75
N ASN A 377 12.82 -11.49 -15.03
CA ASN A 377 11.47 -11.68 -15.54
C ASN A 377 11.00 -13.13 -15.33
N LEU A 378 11.85 -14.11 -15.66
CA LEU A 378 11.53 -15.52 -15.40
C LEU A 378 11.35 -15.82 -13.90
N LYS A 379 12.17 -15.22 -13.03
CA LYS A 379 12.04 -15.38 -11.58
C LYS A 379 10.70 -14.85 -11.09
N TRP A 380 10.25 -13.69 -11.57
CA TRP A 380 8.96 -13.12 -11.20
C TRP A 380 7.78 -13.94 -11.71
N ILE A 381 7.83 -14.42 -12.94
CA ILE A 381 6.80 -15.33 -13.48
C ILE A 381 6.70 -16.59 -12.60
N THR A 382 7.84 -17.22 -12.30
CA THR A 382 7.89 -18.42 -11.44
C THR A 382 7.31 -18.14 -10.05
N LYS A 383 7.64 -16.99 -9.45
CA LYS A 383 7.09 -16.55 -8.15
C LYS A 383 5.57 -16.34 -8.22
N LEU A 384 5.06 -15.71 -9.28
CA LEU A 384 3.63 -15.50 -9.48
C LEU A 384 2.86 -16.79 -9.71
N GLU A 385 3.46 -17.77 -10.41
CA GLU A 385 2.88 -19.09 -10.60
C GLU A 385 2.86 -19.90 -9.30
N ALA A 386 3.93 -19.83 -8.50
CA ALA A 386 4.01 -20.51 -7.21
C ALA A 386 3.01 -19.94 -6.18
N ALA A 387 2.69 -18.65 -6.27
CA ALA A 387 1.72 -18.00 -5.39
C ALA A 387 0.26 -18.17 -5.85
N ASP A 388 0.00 -18.76 -7.03
CA ASP A 388 -1.36 -18.98 -7.51
C ASP A 388 -2.05 -20.06 -6.67
N PRO A 389 -3.17 -19.75 -5.99
CA PRO A 389 -3.92 -20.73 -5.22
C PRO A 389 -4.68 -21.74 -6.09
N ARG A 390 -4.50 -21.72 -7.43
CA ARG A 390 -5.12 -22.60 -8.42
C ARG A 390 -6.65 -22.61 -8.32
N GLY A 391 -7.23 -21.43 -8.09
CA GLY A 391 -8.68 -21.23 -8.01
C GLY A 391 -9.28 -21.35 -6.61
N VAL A 392 -8.47 -21.55 -5.56
CA VAL A 392 -8.94 -21.41 -4.17
C VAL A 392 -8.98 -19.93 -3.79
N ALA A 393 -10.10 -19.46 -3.24
CA ALA A 393 -10.21 -18.08 -2.77
C ALA A 393 -9.21 -17.83 -1.62
N VAL A 394 -8.31 -16.85 -1.80
CA VAL A 394 -7.22 -16.53 -0.85
C VAL A 394 -7.77 -16.19 0.54
N ASP A 395 -8.95 -15.56 0.63
CA ASP A 395 -9.61 -15.22 1.89
C ASP A 395 -9.91 -16.43 2.80
N ALA A 396 -9.97 -17.65 2.25
CA ALA A 396 -10.17 -18.87 3.00
C ALA A 396 -8.87 -19.42 3.63
N LEU A 397 -7.69 -19.09 3.09
CA LEU A 397 -6.39 -19.54 3.62
C LEU A 397 -5.84 -18.62 4.72
N THR A 398 -6.09 -17.31 4.65
CA THR A 398 -5.46 -16.32 5.54
C THR A 398 -6.03 -16.32 6.98
N GLN A 399 -7.16 -16.98 7.23
CA GLN A 399 -7.79 -17.02 8.56
C GLN A 399 -7.16 -18.04 9.52
N GLU A 400 -6.40 -19.01 9.03
CA GLU A 400 -5.89 -20.12 9.89
C GLU A 400 -4.54 -19.86 10.56
N THR A 401 -3.81 -18.78 10.21
CA THR A 401 -2.42 -18.55 10.69
C THR A 401 -2.16 -17.18 11.32
N THR A 402 -3.21 -16.45 11.70
CA THR A 402 -3.12 -15.03 12.10
C THR A 402 -2.39 -14.77 13.43
N THR A 403 -2.14 -15.80 14.25
CA THR A 403 -1.39 -15.71 15.51
C THR A 403 -0.48 -16.92 15.73
N THR A 404 0.57 -16.76 16.52
CA THR A 404 1.42 -17.86 17.00
C THR A 404 1.17 -18.12 18.49
N GLY A 405 1.21 -19.38 18.90
CA GLY A 405 1.23 -19.76 20.31
C GLY A 405 2.63 -20.23 20.71
N PRO A 406 2.98 -20.20 22.01
CA PRO A 406 4.22 -20.79 22.49
C PRO A 406 4.23 -22.29 22.15
N SER A 407 5.30 -22.75 21.48
CA SER A 407 5.50 -24.19 21.24
C SER A 407 5.72 -24.89 22.58
N PRO A 408 5.10 -26.08 22.83
CA PRO A 408 5.43 -26.86 24.00
C PRO A 408 6.91 -27.22 23.96
N SER A 409 7.65 -26.82 25.00
CA SER A 409 9.07 -27.15 25.13
C SER A 409 9.27 -28.67 25.02
N PRO A 410 10.39 -29.16 24.45
CA PRO A 410 10.68 -30.58 24.46
C PRO A 410 10.68 -31.05 25.91
N GLY A 411 9.75 -31.97 26.21
CA GLY A 411 9.56 -32.50 27.55
C GLY A 411 10.89 -32.97 28.11
N LYS A 412 11.22 -32.49 29.31
CA LYS A 412 12.38 -32.92 30.09
C LYS A 412 12.42 -34.45 30.10
N PHE A 413 13.41 -35.03 29.44
CA PHE A 413 13.77 -36.43 29.64
C PHE A 413 14.07 -36.62 31.11
N SER A 414 13.16 -37.27 31.83
CA SER A 414 13.44 -37.79 33.17
C SER A 414 14.45 -38.93 33.01
N PRO A 415 15.54 -38.96 33.79
CA PRO A 415 16.51 -40.04 33.69
C PRO A 415 15.85 -41.35 34.14
N ALA A 416 15.78 -42.32 33.24
CA ALA A 416 15.38 -43.67 33.57
C ALA A 416 16.36 -44.24 34.61
N SER A 417 15.79 -44.82 35.66
CA SER A 417 16.47 -45.56 36.71
C SER A 417 17.37 -46.65 36.12
N ALA A 418 18.67 -46.49 36.30
CA ALA A 418 19.66 -47.52 36.02
C ALA A 418 19.46 -48.70 36.99
N SER A 419 18.90 -49.79 36.48
CA SER A 419 18.99 -51.11 37.10
C SER A 419 20.19 -51.84 36.50
N CYS A 420 21.17 -52.13 37.35
CA CYS A 420 22.38 -52.88 37.00
C CYS A 420 22.05 -54.33 36.61
N PRO A 421 22.66 -54.91 35.57
CA PRO A 421 22.67 -56.36 35.37
C PRO A 421 23.76 -57.01 36.23
N SER A 422 23.35 -57.92 37.09
CA SER A 422 24.23 -58.79 37.87
C SER A 422 24.98 -59.77 36.97
N THR A 423 26.31 -59.71 37.04
CA THR A 423 27.26 -60.66 36.47
C THR A 423 27.10 -62.05 37.12
N SER A 424 26.73 -63.06 36.34
CA SER A 424 26.88 -64.47 36.72
C SER A 424 27.95 -65.13 35.86
N ARG A 425 28.95 -65.66 36.58
CA ARG A 425 30.11 -66.38 36.08
C ARG A 425 29.67 -67.77 35.58
N HIS A 426 30.11 -68.17 34.40
CA HIS A 426 30.23 -69.59 34.05
C HIS A 426 31.70 -69.95 33.84
N HIS A 427 32.21 -70.77 34.75
CA HIS A 427 33.46 -71.52 34.62
C HIS A 427 33.28 -72.64 33.59
N ALA A 428 34.29 -72.82 32.74
CA ALA A 428 34.50 -74.02 31.93
C ALA A 428 35.45 -74.99 32.67
N ALA A 429 35.11 -76.28 32.63
CA ALA A 429 35.94 -77.50 32.78
C ALA A 429 34.96 -78.68 32.87
N THR A 430 35.08 -79.89 32.30
CA THR A 430 36.05 -80.65 31.46
C THR A 430 35.43 -82.05 31.27
N ALA A 431 35.77 -82.73 30.15
CA ALA A 431 35.64 -84.18 29.88
C ALA A 431 34.20 -84.77 29.82
N ASN A 432 33.77 -85.58 28.85
CA ASN A 432 34.43 -86.49 27.89
C ASN A 432 33.73 -86.42 26.53
#